data_AF-A0ABD5DWQ9-F1
#
_entry.id   AF-A0ABD5DWQ9-F1
#
_cell.length_a   1.000
_cell.length_b   1.000
_cell.length_c   1.000
_cell.angle_alpha   90.00
_cell.angle_beta   90.00
_cell.angle_gamma   90.00
#
_symmetry.space_group_name_H-M   'P 1'
#
loop_
_entity.id
_entity.type
_entity.pdbx_description
1 polymer ?
#
loop_
_entity_poly.entity_id
_entity_poly.type
_entity_poly.pdbx_seq_one_letter_code
_entity_poly.pdbx_strand_id
1 'polypeptide(L)'
;FNLSQRFDMLVLETLFSMLHKHPGQRFSVNLLPATLMQKNSAGQIIALFQRYSVSPELITIEVTEEQAFSNADTSRQNLEALRAFGCAIAIDDFGTGYANYERLKHLQADIIKIDGCFV
;
A
#
# COMPACT_ATOMS: atom_id res chain seq x y z
N PHE A 1 9.45 -6.32 -18.59
CA PHE A 1 8.85 -4.97 -18.76
C PHE A 1 8.22 -4.56 -17.43
N ASN A 2 8.56 -3.38 -16.90
CA ASN A 2 8.15 -2.92 -15.57
C ASN A 2 6.78 -2.19 -15.62
N LEU A 3 5.78 -2.83 -16.23
CA LEU A 3 4.50 -2.20 -16.55
C LEU A 3 3.65 -1.96 -15.30
N SER A 4 3.68 -2.90 -14.34
CA SER A 4 2.94 -2.80 -13.07
C SER A 4 3.34 -1.57 -12.26
N GLN A 5 4.64 -1.31 -12.11
CA GLN A 5 5.10 -0.11 -11.41
C GLN A 5 4.62 1.16 -12.10
N ARG A 6 4.73 1.22 -13.43
CA ARG A 6 4.28 2.41 -14.18
C ARG A 6 2.78 2.64 -14.02
N PHE A 7 1.99 1.56 -13.99
CA PHE A 7 0.56 1.64 -13.75
C PHE A 7 0.25 2.20 -12.36
N ASP A 8 0.82 1.63 -11.29
CA ASP A 8 0.56 2.10 -9.91
C ASP A 8 1.00 3.56 -9.72
N MET A 9 2.15 3.94 -10.28
CA MET A 9 2.63 5.33 -10.21
C MET A 9 1.70 6.30 -10.95
N LEU A 10 1.14 5.90 -12.09
CA LEU A 10 0.15 6.70 -12.82
C LEU A 10 -1.16 6.85 -12.02
N VAL A 11 -1.61 5.78 -11.37
CA VAL A 11 -2.80 5.80 -10.50
C VAL A 11 -2.59 6.78 -9.35
N LEU A 12 -1.45 6.70 -8.65
CA LEU A 12 -1.10 7.61 -7.55
C LEU A 12 -0.99 9.06 -8.02
N GLU A 13 -0.29 9.31 -9.13
CA GLU A 13 -0.12 10.66 -9.67
C GLU A 13 -1.47 11.27 -10.07
N THR A 14 -2.34 10.46 -10.69
CA THR A 14 -3.71 10.88 -11.05
C THR A 14 -4.52 11.21 -9.80
N LEU A 15 -4.53 10.32 -8.81
CA LEU A 15 -5.23 10.55 -7.54
C LEU A 15 -4.75 11.83 -6.86
N PHE A 16 -3.43 12.00 -6.71
CA PHE A 16 -2.84 13.13 -6.01
C PHE A 16 -3.14 14.45 -6.73
N SER A 17 -3.15 14.44 -8.07
CA SER A 17 -3.52 15.61 -8.86
C SER A 17 -4.98 16.06 -8.63
N MET A 18 -5.86 15.16 -8.19
CA MET A 18 -7.29 15.44 -7.98
C MET A 18 -7.68 15.68 -6.52
N LEU A 19 -6.80 15.40 -5.54
CA LEU A 19 -7.12 15.53 -4.12
C LEU A 19 -7.55 16.94 -3.70
N HIS A 20 -7.06 17.99 -4.37
CA HIS A 20 -7.49 19.36 -4.10
C HIS A 20 -8.99 19.60 -4.32
N LYS A 21 -9.64 18.76 -5.15
CA LYS A 21 -11.09 18.80 -5.40
C LYS A 21 -11.90 18.08 -4.31
N HIS A 22 -11.23 17.32 -3.44
CA HIS A 22 -11.82 16.48 -2.41
C HIS A 22 -11.17 16.72 -1.03
N PRO A 23 -11.24 17.95 -0.49
CA PRO A 23 -10.54 18.30 0.74
C PRO A 23 -11.00 17.45 1.92
N GLY A 24 -10.04 16.86 2.64
CA GLY A 24 -10.29 16.04 3.84
C GLY A 24 -10.77 14.61 3.56
N GLN A 25 -10.98 14.22 2.30
CA GLN A 25 -11.36 12.86 1.96
C GLN A 25 -10.14 11.93 2.00
N ARG A 26 -10.32 10.76 2.60
CA ARG A 26 -9.31 9.69 2.64
C ARG A 26 -9.57 8.69 1.53
N PHE A 27 -8.50 8.16 0.96
CA PHE A 27 -8.55 7.19 -0.13
C PHE A 27 -7.67 5.99 0.20
N SER A 28 -8.06 4.83 -0.30
CA SER A 28 -7.22 3.64 -0.32
C SER A 28 -6.74 3.36 -1.73
N VAL A 29 -5.50 2.92 -1.88
CA VAL A 29 -4.92 2.57 -3.17
C VAL A 29 -4.23 1.22 -3.07
N ASN A 30 -4.66 0.28 -3.88
CA ASN A 30 -4.01 -1.02 -4.06
C ASN A 30 -2.66 -0.87 -4.77
N LEU A 31 -1.61 -1.48 -4.22
CA LEU A 31 -0.31 -1.60 -4.87
C LEU A 31 -0.07 -3.04 -5.34
N LEU A 32 0.35 -3.18 -6.59
CA LEU A 32 0.67 -4.48 -7.15
C LEU A 32 1.95 -5.08 -6.51
N PRO A 33 2.02 -6.41 -6.35
CA PRO A 33 3.21 -7.08 -5.79
C PRO A 33 4.49 -6.72 -6.54
N ALA A 34 4.41 -6.67 -7.87
CA ALA A 34 5.54 -6.34 -8.72
C ALA A 34 6.11 -4.94 -8.47
N THR A 35 5.29 -3.97 -8.06
CA THR A 35 5.70 -2.61 -7.69
C THR A 35 6.46 -2.61 -6.37
N LEU A 36 5.93 -3.33 -5.38
CA LEU A 36 6.54 -3.42 -4.06
C LEU A 36 7.87 -4.19 -4.08
N MET A 37 8.04 -5.11 -5.02
CA MET A 37 9.30 -5.82 -5.26
C MET A 37 10.36 -4.98 -5.98
N GLN A 38 10.02 -3.81 -6.54
CA GLN A 38 11.02 -2.95 -7.17
C GLN A 38 11.89 -2.26 -6.12
N LYS A 39 13.19 -2.19 -6.39
CA LYS A 39 14.11 -1.43 -5.54
C LYS A 39 13.67 0.04 -5.48
N ASN A 40 13.58 0.57 -4.27
CA ASN A 40 13.26 1.98 -4.02
C ASN A 40 11.91 2.42 -4.61
N SER A 41 10.90 1.55 -4.67
CA SER A 41 9.55 1.98 -5.07
C SER A 41 8.93 2.89 -4.02
N ALA A 42 9.15 2.62 -2.73
CA ALA A 42 8.70 3.50 -1.65
C ALA A 42 9.24 4.92 -1.79
N GLY A 43 10.53 5.08 -2.08
CA GLY A 43 11.13 6.40 -2.29
C GLY A 43 10.50 7.17 -3.46
N GLN A 44 10.12 6.47 -4.53
CA GLN A 44 9.42 7.10 -5.67
C GLN A 44 7.99 7.53 -5.30
N ILE A 45 7.28 6.70 -4.54
CA ILE A 45 5.92 7.03 -4.05
C ILE A 45 5.98 8.23 -3.08
N ILE A 46 6.94 8.24 -2.15
CA ILE A 46 7.18 9.34 -1.21
C ILE A 46 7.48 10.65 -1.97
N ALA A 47 8.26 10.57 -3.05
CA ALA A 47 8.52 11.74 -3.89
C ALA A 47 7.23 12.29 -4.54
N LEU A 48 6.24 11.46 -4.87
CA LEU A 48 4.93 11.92 -5.33
C LEU A 48 4.17 12.65 -4.20
N PHE A 49 4.14 12.11 -2.98
CA PHE A 49 3.48 12.79 -1.85
C PHE A 49 4.05 14.19 -1.65
N GLN A 50 5.37 14.32 -1.66
CA GLN A 50 6.05 15.60 -1.52
C GLN A 50 5.76 16.54 -2.70
N ARG A 51 5.86 16.04 -3.94
CA ARG A 51 5.60 16.82 -5.16
C ARG A 51 4.20 17.43 -5.19
N TYR A 52 3.20 16.67 -4.76
CA TYR A 52 1.80 17.12 -4.76
C TYR A 52 1.36 17.73 -3.42
N SER A 53 2.25 17.84 -2.44
CA SER A 53 1.95 18.34 -1.08
C SER A 53 0.77 17.62 -0.43
N VAL A 54 0.72 16.29 -0.60
CA VAL A 54 -0.32 15.42 -0.05
C VAL A 54 0.12 14.91 1.32
N SER A 55 -0.75 15.03 2.33
CA SER A 55 -0.50 14.40 3.63
C SER A 55 -0.62 12.87 3.49
N PRO A 56 0.37 12.10 3.98
CA PRO A 56 0.32 10.63 3.90
C PRO A 56 -0.88 10.03 4.65
N GLU A 57 -1.41 10.70 5.67
CA GLU A 57 -2.59 10.26 6.43
C GLU A 57 -3.89 10.22 5.59
N LEU A 58 -3.90 10.87 4.42
CA LEU A 58 -5.04 10.85 3.51
C LEU A 58 -5.06 9.61 2.61
N ILE A 59 -3.96 8.86 2.55
CA ILE A 59 -3.80 7.73 1.64
C ILE A 59 -3.46 6.48 2.44
N THR A 60 -4.32 5.48 2.35
CA THR A 60 -4.05 4.13 2.84
C THR A 60 -3.53 3.29 1.68
N ILE A 61 -2.39 2.63 1.88
CA ILE A 61 -1.84 1.71 0.90
C ILE A 61 -2.39 0.32 1.18
N GLU A 62 -3.06 -0.27 0.21
CA GLU A 62 -3.59 -1.63 0.27
C GLU A 62 -2.62 -2.61 -0.40
N VAL A 63 -2.34 -3.71 0.29
CA VAL A 63 -1.55 -4.83 -0.21
C VAL A 63 -2.26 -6.13 0.13
N THR A 64 -2.05 -7.18 -0.66
CA THR A 64 -2.61 -8.49 -0.34
C THR A 64 -1.93 -9.13 0.88
N GLU A 65 -2.58 -10.13 1.46
CA GLU A 65 -2.01 -10.97 2.51
C GLU A 65 -0.64 -11.56 2.08
N GLU A 66 -0.52 -12.07 0.86
CA GLU A 66 0.74 -12.64 0.36
C GLU A 66 1.88 -11.60 0.31
N GLN A 67 1.57 -10.37 -0.11
CA GLN A 67 2.55 -9.27 -0.13
C GLN A 67 3.00 -8.87 1.27
N ALA A 68 2.06 -8.78 2.22
CA ALA A 68 2.33 -8.39 3.60
C ALA A 68 3.23 -9.39 4.34
N PHE A 69 3.13 -10.67 3.99
CA PHE A 69 3.95 -11.75 4.56
C PHE A 69 5.09 -12.22 3.63
N SER A 70 5.40 -11.47 2.58
CA SER A 70 6.47 -11.84 1.66
C SER A 70 7.83 -11.80 2.35
N ASN A 71 8.62 -12.87 2.21
CA ASN A 71 10.01 -12.93 2.67
C ASN A 71 10.98 -12.16 1.76
N ALA A 72 10.49 -11.49 0.72
CA ALA A 72 11.33 -10.67 -0.14
C ALA A 72 11.76 -9.40 0.60
N ASP A 73 13.05 -9.29 0.93
CA ASP A 73 13.63 -8.16 1.67
C ASP A 73 13.22 -6.79 1.08
N THR A 74 13.21 -6.67 -0.24
CA THR A 74 12.82 -5.44 -0.95
C THR A 74 11.36 -5.05 -0.63
N SER A 75 10.45 -6.02 -0.61
CA SER A 75 9.03 -5.79 -0.35
C SER A 75 8.82 -5.26 1.07
N ARG A 76 9.44 -5.94 2.05
CA ARG A 76 9.40 -5.56 3.46
C ARG A 76 9.99 -4.17 3.69
N GLN A 77 11.16 -3.89 3.10
CA GLN A 77 11.81 -2.58 3.21
C GLN A 77 10.96 -1.45 2.63
N ASN A 78 10.31 -1.67 1.48
CA ASN A 78 9.43 -0.66 0.89
C ASN A 78 8.17 -0.42 1.75
N LEU A 79 7.54 -1.47 2.29
CA LEU A 79 6.41 -1.32 3.22
C LEU A 79 6.80 -0.57 4.49
N GLU A 80 7.93 -0.93 5.09
CA GLU A 80 8.45 -0.25 6.29
C GLU A 80 8.75 1.22 6.02
N ALA A 81 9.33 1.54 4.86
CA ALA A 81 9.59 2.93 4.46
C ALA A 81 8.30 3.74 4.27
N LEU A 82 7.27 3.18 3.64
CA LEU A 82 5.97 3.84 3.49
C LEU A 82 5.28 4.08 4.84
N ARG A 83 5.36 3.10 5.75
CA ARG A 83 4.84 3.23 7.12
C ARG A 83 5.59 4.29 7.92
N ALA A 84 6.93 4.26 7.87
CA ALA A 84 7.77 5.24 8.55
C ALA A 84 7.54 6.67 8.03
N PHE A 85 7.13 6.81 6.76
CA PHE A 85 6.74 8.09 6.18
C PHE A 85 5.37 8.59 6.68
N GLY A 86 4.53 7.70 7.21
CA GLY A 86 3.21 8.03 7.79
C GLY A 86 2.02 7.49 7.01
N CYS A 87 2.23 6.68 5.96
CA CYS A 87 1.13 6.02 5.27
C CYS A 87 0.56 4.90 6.15
N ALA A 88 -0.76 4.81 6.23
CA ALA A 88 -1.42 3.63 6.77
C ALA A 88 -1.31 2.48 5.78
N ILE A 89 -1.06 1.25 6.27
CA ILE A 89 -1.08 0.04 5.47
C ILE A 89 -2.30 -0.80 5.83
N ALA A 90 -3.09 -1.11 4.81
CA ALA A 90 -4.20 -2.03 4.88
C ALA A 90 -3.84 -3.35 4.20
N ILE A 91 -4.31 -4.45 4.77
CA ILE A 91 -4.19 -5.78 4.16
C ILE A 91 -5.53 -6.15 3.56
N ASP A 92 -5.55 -6.37 2.25
CA ASP A 92 -6.73 -6.73 1.48
C ASP A 92 -6.90 -8.26 1.38
N ASP A 93 -8.15 -8.67 1.19
CA ASP A 93 -8.59 -10.06 1.03
C ASP A 93 -8.07 -11.03 2.11
N PHE A 94 -7.92 -10.55 3.35
CA PHE A 94 -7.41 -11.37 4.45
C PHE A 94 -8.38 -12.53 4.71
N GLY A 95 -7.85 -13.76 4.73
CA GLY A 95 -8.65 -14.97 4.92
C GLY A 95 -8.79 -15.85 3.67
N THR A 96 -8.46 -15.34 2.48
CA THR A 96 -8.54 -16.09 1.21
C THR A 96 -7.35 -17.03 0.97
N GLY A 97 -6.26 -16.87 1.74
CA GLY A 97 -5.06 -17.72 1.70
C GLY A 97 -4.88 -18.58 2.96
N TYR A 98 -3.62 -18.83 3.36
CA TYR A 98 -3.26 -19.52 4.61
C TYR A 98 -3.37 -18.60 5.83
N ALA A 99 -4.47 -17.87 5.97
CA ALA A 99 -4.68 -16.99 7.11
C ALA A 99 -4.82 -17.84 8.38
N ASN A 100 -3.97 -17.59 9.37
CA ASN A 100 -4.12 -18.16 10.69
C ASN A 100 -3.86 -17.08 11.77
N TYR A 101 -4.32 -17.35 12.98
CA TYR A 101 -4.19 -16.42 14.11
C TYR A 101 -2.73 -16.05 14.43
N GLU A 102 -1.79 -16.94 14.13
CA GLU A 102 -0.36 -16.71 14.32
C GLU A 102 0.17 -15.62 13.36
N ARG A 103 -0.22 -15.67 12.09
CA ARG A 103 0.10 -14.62 11.12
C ARG A 103 -0.45 -13.26 11.55
N LEU A 104 -1.69 -13.21 12.04
CA LEU A 104 -2.32 -11.99 12.56
C LEU A 104 -1.50 -11.36 13.71
N LYS A 105 -0.92 -12.18 14.61
CA LYS A 105 -0.09 -11.69 15.73
C LYS A 105 1.21 -11.01 15.27
N HIS A 106 1.76 -11.44 14.14
CA HIS A 106 3.00 -10.89 13.59
C HIS A 106 2.74 -9.77 12.56
N LEU A 107 1.47 -9.51 12.26
CA LEU A 107 1.06 -8.58 11.23
C LEU A 107 1.11 -7.16 11.75
N GLN A 108 2.04 -6.38 11.23
CA GLN A 108 2.13 -4.95 11.52
C GLN A 108 1.31 -4.15 10.49
N ALA A 109 0.00 -4.42 10.41
CA ALA A 109 -0.91 -3.65 9.58
C ALA A 109 -1.77 -2.72 10.43
N ASP A 110 -2.08 -1.55 9.89
CA ASP A 110 -2.93 -0.57 10.55
C ASP A 110 -4.41 -0.92 10.36
N ILE A 111 -4.74 -1.57 9.23
CA ILE A 111 -6.10 -1.99 8.87
C ILE A 111 -6.06 -3.42 8.30
N ILE A 112 -7.05 -4.24 8.65
CA ILE A 112 -7.28 -5.55 8.03
C ILE A 112 -8.67 -5.51 7.37
N LYS A 113 -8.72 -5.74 6.05
CA LYS A 113 -9.97 -5.88 5.29
C LYS A 113 -10.27 -7.37 5.16
N ILE A 114 -11.43 -7.77 5.69
CA ILE A 114 -11.93 -9.15 5.58
C ILE A 114 -12.61 -9.31 4.22
N ASP A 115 -12.28 -10.38 3.50
CA ASP A 115 -12.92 -10.67 2.22
C ASP A 115 -14.44 -10.85 2.38
N GLY A 116 -15.21 -10.28 1.45
CA GLY A 116 -16.67 -10.28 1.48
C GLY A 116 -17.31 -11.67 1.37
N CYS A 117 -16.58 -12.71 0.96
CA CYS A 117 -17.09 -14.08 0.98
C CYS A 117 -17.29 -14.64 2.40
N PHE A 118 -16.70 -14.01 3.42
CA PHE A 118 -16.80 -14.41 4.83
C PHE A 118 -17.87 -13.64 5.63
N VAL A 119 -18.59 -12.68 5.03
CA VAL A 119 -19.52 -11.75 5.74
C VAL A 119 -20.88 -11.66 5.07
#